data_AF-E9N4B3-F1
#
_entry.id   AF-E9N4B3-F1
#
_cell.length_a   1.000
_cell.length_b   1.000
_cell.length_c   1.000
_cell.angle_alpha   90.00
_cell.angle_beta   90.00
_cell.angle_gamma   90.00
#
_symmetry.space_group_name_H-M   'P 1'
#
loop_
_entity.id
_entity.type
_entity.pdbx_description
1 polymer ?
#
loop_
_entity_poly.entity_id
_entity_poly.type
_entity_poly.pdbx_seq_one_letter_code
_entity_poly.pdbx_strand_id
1 'polypeptide(L)'
;AVMDDLFEYFQGMTLPAQVMISLAWCLNMCGGVHCSDIALLGYHRKPPIVHSEVLDSDCEIPLVIAACPPAAISPAKTDDGKKAVKIKEKRCMF
;
A
#
# COMPACT_ATOMS: atom_id res chain seq x y z
N ALA A 1 -3.09 -20.81 11.34
CA ALA A 1 -3.57 -19.54 10.76
C ALA A 1 -4.29 -18.75 11.86
N VAL A 2 -4.50 -17.44 11.71
CA VAL A 2 -5.06 -16.60 12.81
C VAL A 2 -6.38 -17.14 13.36
N MET A 3 -7.24 -17.69 12.50
CA MET A 3 -8.51 -18.28 12.94
C MET A 3 -8.37 -19.65 13.61
N ASP A 4 -7.30 -20.40 13.35
CA ASP A 4 -7.05 -21.68 14.02
C ASP A 4 -6.70 -21.45 15.49
N ASP A 5 -5.87 -20.43 15.76
CA ASP A 5 -5.46 -20.06 17.11
C ASP A 5 -6.60 -19.41 17.92
N LEU A 6 -7.59 -18.83 17.22
CA LEU A 6 -8.76 -18.16 17.81
C LEU A 6 -10.02 -19.03 17.82
N PHE A 7 -9.91 -20.30 17.45
CA PHE A 7 -11.08 -21.17 17.29
C PHE A 7 -11.87 -21.38 18.60
N GLU A 8 -11.19 -21.46 19.74
CA GLU A 8 -11.82 -21.56 21.06
C GLU A 8 -12.69 -20.33 21.39
N TYR A 9 -12.23 -19.13 21.03
CA TYR A 9 -12.98 -17.88 21.21
C TYR A 9 -14.14 -17.75 20.23
N PHE A 10 -14.07 -18.39 19.06
CA PHE A 10 -15.15 -18.38 18.08
C PHE A 10 -16.33 -19.26 18.49
N GLN A 11 -16.07 -20.39 19.16
CA GLN A 11 -17.14 -21.28 19.64
C GLN A 11 -17.80 -20.80 20.94
N GLY A 12 -17.09 -20.01 21.74
CA GLY A 12 -17.58 -19.48 23.02
C GLY A 12 -18.02 -18.02 22.96
N MET A 13 -18.57 -17.53 24.07
CA MET A 13 -18.83 -16.10 24.30
C MET A 13 -18.12 -15.65 25.60
N THR A 14 -16.80 -15.77 25.62
CA THR A 14 -15.96 -15.45 26.80
C THR A 14 -15.47 -14.00 26.81
N LEU A 15 -15.62 -13.29 25.70
CA LEU A 15 -15.16 -11.90 25.55
C LEU A 15 -16.24 -10.90 26.01
N PRO A 16 -15.85 -9.72 26.53
CA PRO A 16 -16.80 -8.71 27.02
C PRO A 16 -17.72 -8.13 25.93
N ALA A 17 -17.28 -8.17 24.67
CA ALA A 17 -17.99 -7.68 23.50
C ALA A 17 -17.58 -8.47 22.26
N GLN A 18 -18.33 -8.32 21.17
CA GLN A 18 -17.96 -8.88 19.87
C GLN A 18 -16.69 -8.20 19.36
N VAL A 19 -15.69 -9.01 18.98
CA VAL A 19 -14.43 -8.53 18.42
C VAL A 19 -14.40 -8.81 16.92
N MET A 20 -14.23 -7.75 16.13
CA MET A 20 -14.12 -7.80 14.68
C MET A 20 -12.64 -7.75 14.26
N ILE A 21 -12.19 -8.79 13.58
CA ILE A 21 -10.82 -8.89 13.05
C ILE A 21 -10.90 -8.82 11.52
N SER A 22 -10.19 -7.86 10.92
CA SER A 22 -10.11 -7.73 9.46
C SER A 22 -8.68 -7.70 8.98
N LEU A 23 -8.48 -8.17 7.74
CA LEU A 23 -7.17 -8.21 7.08
C LEU A 23 -7.23 -7.51 5.72
N ALA A 24 -6.22 -6.69 5.43
CA ALA A 24 -5.95 -6.16 4.10
C ALA A 24 -4.49 -6.40 3.71
N TRP A 25 -4.29 -6.76 2.45
CA TRP A 25 -2.98 -7.07 1.90
C TRP A 25 -2.16 -5.82 1.53
N CYS A 26 -2.81 -4.67 1.37
CA CYS A 26 -2.15 -3.39 1.10
C CYS A 26 -2.93 -2.21 1.69
N LEU A 27 -2.35 -1.01 1.64
CA LEU A 27 -2.89 0.22 2.19
C LEU A 27 -4.15 0.76 1.50
N ASN A 28 -4.62 0.11 0.43
CA ASN A 28 -5.95 0.39 -0.11
C ASN A 28 -7.07 -0.07 0.84
N MET A 29 -6.73 -0.86 1.87
CA MET A 29 -7.61 -1.23 2.98
C MET A 29 -8.98 -1.76 2.51
N CYS A 30 -9.02 -2.54 1.43
CA CYS A 30 -10.26 -3.09 0.89
C CYS A 30 -10.98 -3.94 1.96
N GLY A 31 -12.15 -3.48 2.41
CA GLY A 31 -12.93 -4.10 3.48
C GLY A 31 -13.00 -3.24 4.74
N GLY A 32 -13.14 -3.89 5.91
CA GLY A 32 -13.38 -3.23 7.21
C GLY A 32 -12.12 -2.94 8.02
N VAL A 33 -10.92 -3.00 7.43
CA VAL A 33 -9.64 -2.93 8.19
C VAL A 33 -9.46 -1.62 8.93
N HIS A 34 -9.96 -0.51 8.38
CA HIS A 34 -9.85 0.81 9.01
C HIS A 34 -10.83 1.03 10.17
N CYS A 35 -11.81 0.13 10.36
CA CYS A 35 -12.87 0.25 11.37
C CYS A 35 -13.05 -1.04 12.20
N SER A 36 -12.06 -1.93 12.19
CA SER A 36 -12.07 -3.17 12.98
C SER A 36 -11.41 -2.97 14.35
N ASP A 37 -11.84 -3.73 15.35
CA ASP A 37 -11.21 -3.76 16.67
C ASP A 37 -9.74 -4.21 16.56
N ILE A 38 -9.48 -5.18 15.68
CA ILE A 38 -8.13 -5.65 15.33
C ILE A 38 -7.95 -5.60 13.81
N ALA A 39 -6.94 -4.87 13.37
CA ALA A 39 -6.63 -4.64 11.97
C ALA A 39 -5.27 -5.26 11.61
N LEU A 40 -5.26 -6.14 10.62
CA LEU A 40 -4.04 -6.70 10.03
C LEU A 40 -3.80 -6.04 8.67
N LEU A 41 -2.67 -5.34 8.53
CA LEU A 41 -2.35 -4.59 7.32
C LEU A 41 -0.98 -4.99 6.77
N GLY A 42 -0.94 -5.38 5.50
CA GLY A 42 0.30 -5.52 4.74
C GLY A 42 0.95 -4.16 4.45
N TYR A 43 2.21 -3.99 4.83
CA TYR A 43 2.94 -2.72 4.71
C TYR A 43 4.26 -2.90 3.94
N HIS A 44 4.50 -2.06 2.93
CA HIS A 44 5.75 -2.05 2.17
C HIS A 44 6.82 -1.20 2.87
N ARG A 45 8.09 -1.60 2.78
CA ARG A 45 9.24 -0.93 3.43
C ARG A 45 10.39 -0.63 2.46
N LYS A 46 10.11 -0.64 1.15
CA LYS A 46 11.05 -0.21 0.12
C LYS A 46 10.35 0.69 -0.89
N PRO A 47 11.02 1.75 -1.37
CA PRO A 47 10.52 2.55 -2.48
C PRO A 47 10.37 1.70 -3.75
N PRO A 48 9.46 2.06 -4.66
CA PRO A 48 9.28 1.33 -5.90
C PRO A 48 10.47 1.55 -6.85
N ILE A 49 10.79 0.51 -7.63
CA ILE A 49 11.87 0.54 -8.62
C ILE A 49 11.30 1.12 -9.93
N VAL A 50 11.99 2.12 -10.48
CA VAL A 50 11.55 2.79 -11.72
C VAL A 50 12.06 2.05 -12.94
N HIS A 51 11.13 1.56 -13.77
CA HIS A 51 11.44 0.96 -15.07
C HIS A 51 11.29 1.99 -16.19
N SER A 52 12.36 2.74 -16.47
CA SER A 52 12.34 3.87 -17.41
C SER A 52 12.12 3.51 -18.88
N GLU A 53 12.25 2.25 -19.27
CA GLU A 53 12.12 1.80 -20.67
C GLU A 53 10.67 1.75 -21.14
N VAL A 54 9.75 1.36 -20.25
CA VAL A 54 8.31 1.14 -20.53
C VAL A 54 7.41 2.23 -19.95
N LEU A 55 7.98 3.14 -19.16
CA LEU A 55 7.18 4.11 -18.40
C LEU A 55 6.43 5.12 -19.28
N ASP A 56 7.03 5.52 -20.42
CA ASP A 56 6.40 6.47 -21.35
C ASP A 56 5.33 5.80 -22.24
N SER A 57 5.40 4.48 -22.44
CA SER A 57 4.39 3.75 -23.21
C SER A 57 3.17 3.40 -22.38
N ASP A 58 3.38 3.01 -21.12
CA ASP A 58 2.34 2.35 -20.31
C ASP A 58 1.70 3.28 -19.26
N CYS A 59 2.33 4.42 -18.95
CA CYS A 59 1.89 5.30 -17.86
C CYS A 59 1.70 6.75 -18.31
N GLU A 60 0.59 7.35 -17.89
CA GLU A 60 0.40 8.80 -17.97
C GLU A 60 1.15 9.49 -16.83
N ILE A 61 2.31 10.10 -17.14
CA ILE A 61 3.19 10.74 -16.15
C ILE A 61 2.47 11.72 -15.21
N PRO A 62 1.52 12.57 -15.67
CA PRO A 62 0.77 13.45 -14.77
C PRO A 62 -0.05 12.69 -13.73
N LEU A 63 -0.66 11.56 -14.09
CA LEU A 63 -1.41 10.71 -13.17
C LEU A 63 -0.50 10.06 -12.13
N VAL A 64 0.67 9.56 -12.56
CA VAL A 64 1.65 8.96 -11.65
C VAL A 64 2.16 9.97 -10.61
N ILE A 65 2.41 11.22 -11.02
CA ILE A 65 2.83 12.29 -10.11
C ILE A 65 1.69 12.64 -9.14
N ALA A 66 0.46 12.81 -9.65
CA ALA A 66 -0.71 13.17 -8.85
C ALA A 66 -1.12 12.06 -7.85
N ALA A 67 -0.83 10.80 -8.16
CA ALA A 67 -1.15 9.66 -7.30
C ALA A 67 -0.32 9.63 -6.00
N CYS A 68 0.78 10.38 -5.90
CA CYS A 68 1.69 10.32 -4.75
C CYS A 68 1.28 11.30 -3.63
N PRO A 69 0.75 10.84 -2.48
CA PRO A 69 0.32 11.73 -1.40
C PRO A 69 1.43 12.63 -0.80
N PRO A 70 2.67 12.13 -0.55
CA PRO A 70 3.74 12.96 -0.01
C PRO A 70 4.51 13.75 -1.08
N ALA A 71 4.04 13.74 -2.34
CA ALA A 71 4.69 14.38 -3.48
C ALA A 71 6.19 14.00 -3.59
N ALA A 72 6.47 12.69 -3.49
CA ALA A 72 7.81 12.13 -3.62
C ALA A 72 8.25 11.93 -5.07
N ILE A 73 7.31 11.90 -6.02
CA ILE A 73 7.55 11.68 -7.45
C ILE A 73 7.71 13.02 -8.15
N SER A 74 8.72 13.15 -9.01
CA SER A 74 8.98 14.34 -9.80
C SER A 74 9.26 13.96 -11.26
N PRO A 75 8.92 14.81 -12.23
CA PRO A 75 9.22 14.55 -13.63
C PRO A 75 10.73 14.57 -13.86
N ALA A 76 11.21 13.65 -14.68
CA ALA A 76 12.61 13.54 -15.09
C ALA A 76 12.69 13.19 -16.58
N LYS A 77 13.90 13.25 -17.14
CA LYS A 77 14.20 12.76 -18.48
C LYS A 77 15.35 11.78 -18.38
N THR A 78 15.29 10.68 -19.11
CA THR A 78 16.43 9.76 -19.27
C THR A 78 17.46 10.40 -20.21
N ASP A 79 18.71 9.93 -20.18
CA ASP A 79 19.79 10.41 -21.04
C ASP A 79 19.45 10.31 -22.54
N ASP A 80 18.59 9.36 -22.92
CA ASP A 80 18.04 9.20 -24.27
C ASP A 80 16.89 10.16 -24.62
N GLY A 81 16.57 11.12 -23.75
CA GLY A 81 15.52 12.12 -23.95
C GLY A 81 14.08 11.64 -23.71
N LYS A 82 13.88 10.36 -23.40
CA LYS A 82 12.56 9.79 -23.03
C LYS A 82 12.05 10.37 -21.70
N LYS A 83 10.73 10.51 -21.58
CA LYS A 83 10.12 11.00 -20.35
C LYS A 83 10.21 9.91 -19.26
N ALA A 84 10.63 10.31 -18.07
CA ALA A 84 10.80 9.43 -16.93
C ALA A 84 10.32 10.10 -15.64
N VAL A 85 10.38 9.36 -14.53
CA VAL A 85 10.09 9.89 -13.19
C VAL A 85 11.25 9.63 -12.25
N LYS A 86 11.48 10.56 -11.32
CA LYS A 86 12.45 10.41 -10.24
C LYS A 86 11.72 10.36 -8.91
N ILE A 87 12.11 9.43 -8.05
CA ILE A 87 11.53 9.26 -6.72
C ILE A 87 12.52 9.80 -5.68
N LYS A 88 12.03 10.67 -4.80
CA LYS A 88 12.78 11.15 -3.63
C LYS A 88 12.53 10.21 -2.46
N GLU A 89 13.46 9.29 -2.19
CA GLU A 89 13.33 8.28 -1.13
C GLU A 89 13.02 8.89 0.24
N LYS A 90 13.63 10.04 0.57
CA LYS A 90 13.37 10.76 1.84
C LYS A 90 11.90 11.16 2.05
N ARG A 91 11.11 11.25 0.97
CA ARG A 91 9.67 11.58 1.03
C ARG A 91 8.78 10.37 0.77
N CYS A 92 9.33 9.25 0.31
CA CYS A 92 8.56 8.03 0.12
C CYS A 92 8.27 7.41 1.49
N MET A 93 7.03 6.97 1.72
CA MET A 93 6.60 6.38 2.99
C MET A 93 6.73 4.86 3.03
N PHE A 94 7.16 4.27 1.91
CA PHE A 94 7.42 2.85 1.73
C PHE A 94 8.90 2.69 1.43
#